data_AF-A0A8J8D3G0-F1
#
_entry.id   AF-A0A8J8D3G0-F1
#
_cell.length_a   1.000
_cell.length_b   1.000
_cell.length_c   1.000
_cell.angle_alpha   90.00
_cell.angle_beta   90.00
_cell.angle_gamma   90.00
#
_symmetry.space_group_name_H-M   'P 1'
#
loop_
_entity.id
_entity.type
_entity.pdbx_description
1 polymer ?
#
loop_
_entity_poly.entity_id
_entity_poly.type
_entity_poly.pdbx_seq_one_letter_code
_entity_poly.pdbx_strand_id
1 'polypeptide(L)'
;MDDIEVRVLGWLKAGDDTAEDIVDLPWSVKAIQPNTYVAEHPRMPFSLLVVFSEGFIHLLVPLGLETFSMANEDRLKVYHTLLRLNDQVNMMKFTLSGMNDDVYLRVDLDKKTLGKEEFNDALTALLIGLLSAVSALGLEEAFAREIFDRIVGMVVDRVDKGASREELMKFLTVKVGMSVEDARNLLDEVFAAKRSVDGREKDVGYF
;
A
#
# COMPACT_ATOMS: atom_id res chain seq x y z
N MET A 1 19.00 -16.80 -9.07
CA MET A 1 17.98 -16.23 -8.17
C MET A 1 18.54 -16.36 -6.78
N ASP A 2 18.94 -15.24 -6.19
CA ASP A 2 19.54 -15.22 -4.85
C ASP A 2 18.55 -15.80 -3.84
N ASP A 3 19.03 -16.69 -2.97
CA ASP A 3 18.26 -17.29 -1.86
C ASP A 3 17.46 -16.25 -1.06
N ILE A 4 18.03 -15.04 -0.91
CA ILE A 4 17.38 -13.96 -0.15
C ILE A 4 16.08 -13.45 -0.78
N GLU A 5 15.97 -13.45 -2.11
CA GLU A 5 14.76 -13.01 -2.80
C GLU A 5 13.60 -13.96 -2.50
N VAL A 6 13.84 -15.26 -2.63
CA VAL A 6 12.86 -16.30 -2.29
C VAL A 6 12.48 -16.22 -0.81
N ARG A 7 13.45 -15.97 0.08
CA ARG A 7 13.20 -15.81 1.52
C ARG A 7 12.33 -14.61 1.85
N VAL A 8 12.66 -13.42 1.33
CA VAL A 8 11.91 -12.18 1.61
C VAL A 8 10.49 -12.26 1.08
N LEU A 9 10.32 -12.72 -0.17
CA LEU A 9 8.99 -12.94 -0.74
C LEU A 9 8.25 -14.06 -0.01
N GLY A 10 8.97 -15.04 0.51
CA GLY A 10 8.46 -16.10 1.38
C GLY A 10 7.91 -15.55 2.69
N TRP A 11 8.64 -14.66 3.36
CA TRP A 11 8.19 -13.99 4.59
C TRP A 11 6.90 -13.20 4.36
N LEU A 12 6.85 -12.37 3.31
CA LEU A 12 5.65 -11.58 3.02
C LEU A 12 4.42 -12.45 2.71
N LYS A 13 4.59 -13.61 2.08
CA LYS A 13 3.48 -14.50 1.72
C LYS A 13 3.08 -15.44 2.86
N ALA A 14 4.03 -15.81 3.70
CA ALA A 14 3.81 -16.70 4.83
C ALA A 14 3.28 -15.87 6.00
N GLY A 15 2.02 -16.08 6.35
CA GLY A 15 1.43 -15.29 7.42
C GLY A 15 0.08 -15.81 7.87
N ASP A 16 -0.39 -15.17 8.94
CA ASP A 16 -1.72 -15.35 9.51
C ASP A 16 -2.36 -13.97 9.71
N ASP A 17 -3.66 -13.86 9.44
CA ASP A 17 -4.36 -12.59 9.48
C ASP A 17 -4.54 -12.04 10.90
N THR A 18 -4.31 -12.90 11.90
CA THR A 18 -4.31 -12.55 13.31
C THR A 18 -2.93 -12.12 13.84
N ALA A 19 -1.89 -12.14 13.00
CA ALA A 19 -0.55 -11.75 13.40
C ALA A 19 -0.50 -10.29 13.90
N GLU A 20 0.29 -10.09 14.96
CA GLU A 20 0.64 -8.77 15.50
C GLU A 20 1.75 -8.12 14.66
N ASP A 21 2.74 -8.91 14.24
CA ASP A 21 3.86 -8.47 13.42
C ASP A 21 3.45 -8.23 11.95
N ILE A 22 3.91 -7.12 11.39
CA ILE A 22 3.57 -6.69 10.03
C ILE A 22 4.09 -7.68 8.98
N VAL A 23 5.30 -8.21 9.20
CA VAL A 23 5.91 -9.20 8.30
C VAL A 23 5.12 -10.51 8.25
N ASP A 24 4.39 -10.84 9.31
CA ASP A 24 3.64 -12.09 9.47
C ASP A 24 2.19 -12.00 9.00
N LEU A 25 1.80 -10.88 8.41
CA LEU A 25 0.53 -10.78 7.69
C LEU A 25 0.66 -11.45 6.31
N PRO A 26 -0.41 -12.06 5.78
CA PRO A 26 -0.36 -12.73 4.47
C PRO A 26 -0.48 -11.73 3.32
N TRP A 27 0.63 -11.09 2.94
CA TRP A 27 0.66 -10.11 1.85
C TRP A 27 0.38 -10.75 0.49
N SER A 28 -0.41 -10.06 -0.33
CA SER A 28 -0.56 -10.35 -1.76
C SER A 28 0.62 -9.77 -2.51
N VAL A 29 1.50 -10.62 -3.02
CA VAL A 29 2.72 -10.22 -3.73
C VAL A 29 2.60 -10.52 -5.23
N LYS A 30 2.84 -9.50 -6.07
CA LYS A 30 2.83 -9.61 -7.54
C LYS A 30 4.12 -9.03 -8.12
N ALA A 31 4.72 -9.74 -9.09
CA ALA A 31 5.83 -9.19 -9.86
C ALA A 31 5.29 -8.16 -10.87
N ILE A 32 5.92 -6.99 -10.97
CA ILE A 32 5.53 -5.95 -11.93
C ILE A 32 6.61 -5.70 -12.98
N GLN A 33 7.88 -5.92 -12.63
CA GLN A 33 9.04 -5.83 -13.52
C GLN A 33 10.12 -6.82 -13.03
N PRO A 34 11.16 -7.14 -13.82
CA PRO A 34 12.28 -7.94 -13.33
C PRO A 34 12.84 -7.36 -12.02
N ASN A 35 12.99 -8.22 -11.00
CA ASN A 35 13.47 -7.87 -9.66
C ASN A 35 12.61 -6.86 -8.89
N THR A 36 11.38 -6.57 -9.33
CA THR A 36 10.50 -5.60 -8.69
C THR A 36 9.12 -6.20 -8.44
N TYR A 37 8.69 -6.12 -7.20
CA TYR A 37 7.44 -6.68 -6.71
C TYR A 37 6.62 -5.61 -6.03
N VAL A 38 5.30 -5.70 -6.17
CA VAL A 38 4.35 -4.98 -5.33
C VAL A 38 3.75 -5.96 -4.33
N ALA A 39 3.76 -5.59 -3.06
CA ALA A 39 3.15 -6.33 -1.96
C ALA A 39 2.05 -5.47 -1.33
N GLU A 40 0.88 -6.05 -1.17
CA GLU A 40 -0.29 -5.36 -0.63
C GLU A 40 -0.97 -6.19 0.45
N HIS A 41 -1.39 -5.54 1.53
CA HIS A 41 -2.19 -6.18 2.57
C HIS A 41 -3.36 -5.26 2.96
N PRO A 42 -4.60 -5.76 3.14
CA PRO A 42 -5.75 -4.91 3.41
C PRO A 42 -5.63 -4.08 4.70
N ARG A 43 -4.94 -4.61 5.72
CA ARG A 43 -4.69 -3.90 7.00
C ARG A 43 -3.56 -2.87 6.95
N MET A 44 -2.75 -2.85 5.89
CA MET A 44 -1.59 -1.97 5.78
C MET A 44 -1.95 -0.80 4.90
N PRO A 45 -1.82 0.47 5.31
CA PRO A 45 -2.36 1.62 4.58
C PRO A 45 -1.52 2.04 3.36
N PHE A 46 -0.59 1.21 2.90
CA PHE A 46 0.25 1.46 1.75
C PHE A 46 0.42 0.21 0.88
N SER A 47 0.79 0.41 -0.38
CA SER A 47 1.34 -0.63 -1.24
C SER A 47 2.86 -0.57 -1.15
N LEU A 48 3.48 -1.71 -0.88
CA LEU A 48 4.92 -1.83 -0.69
C LEU A 48 5.56 -2.25 -2.02
N LEU A 49 6.47 -1.43 -2.54
CA LEU A 49 7.35 -1.83 -3.63
C LEU A 49 8.63 -2.45 -3.05
N VAL A 50 8.93 -3.68 -3.47
CA VAL A 50 10.14 -4.41 -3.09
C VAL A 50 11.02 -4.55 -4.33
N VAL A 51 12.15 -3.87 -4.33
CA VAL A 51 13.11 -3.85 -5.45
C VAL A 51 14.40 -4.53 -5.02
N PHE A 52 14.79 -5.58 -5.74
CA PHE A 52 16.05 -6.28 -5.52
C PHE A 52 17.12 -5.71 -6.46
N SER A 53 18.20 -5.19 -5.88
CA SER A 53 19.36 -4.67 -6.63
C SER A 53 20.63 -5.44 -6.25
N GLU A 54 21.78 -5.01 -6.76
CA GLU A 54 23.06 -5.59 -6.38
C GLU A 54 23.38 -5.25 -4.91
N GLY A 55 23.47 -6.28 -4.07
CA GLY A 55 23.79 -6.13 -2.64
C GLY A 55 22.66 -5.65 -1.74
N PHE A 56 21.60 -5.02 -2.27
CA PHE A 56 20.55 -4.41 -1.45
C PHE A 56 19.13 -4.82 -1.86
N ILE A 57 18.21 -4.66 -0.91
CA ILE A 57 16.77 -4.69 -1.11
C ILE A 57 16.23 -3.31 -0.75
N HIS A 58 15.48 -2.71 -1.66
CA HIS A 58 14.84 -1.41 -1.46
C HIS A 58 13.36 -1.63 -1.21
N LEU A 59 12.90 -1.18 -0.04
CA LEU A 59 11.50 -1.11 0.31
C LEU A 59 11.03 0.31 0.10
N LEU A 60 10.04 0.51 -0.76
CA LEU A 60 9.57 1.82 -1.19
C LEU A 60 8.06 1.91 -0.98
N VAL A 61 7.62 3.03 -0.42
CA VAL A 61 6.21 3.41 -0.28
C VAL A 61 6.02 4.75 -0.97
N PRO A 62 5.24 4.82 -2.08
CA PRO A 62 4.87 6.10 -2.67
C PRO A 62 3.92 6.86 -1.75
N LEU A 63 4.11 8.17 -1.61
CA LEU A 63 3.20 9.02 -0.81
C LEU A 63 2.06 9.63 -1.65
N GLY A 64 2.07 9.42 -2.98
CA GLY A 64 1.10 10.07 -3.88
C GLY A 64 1.26 11.59 -3.97
N LEU A 65 2.41 12.13 -3.55
CA LEU A 65 2.68 13.56 -3.49
C LEU A 65 3.71 13.95 -4.56
N GLU A 66 3.25 14.62 -5.61
CA GLU A 66 4.09 15.21 -6.66
C GLU A 66 4.52 16.61 -6.26
N THR A 67 5.83 16.91 -6.29
CA THR A 67 6.34 18.22 -5.86
C THR A 67 6.83 19.11 -6.99
N PHE A 68 7.03 18.58 -8.21
CA PHE A 68 7.56 19.35 -9.32
C PHE A 68 6.67 20.54 -9.72
N SER A 69 5.36 20.32 -9.83
CA SER A 69 4.37 21.34 -10.22
C SER A 69 3.92 22.27 -9.08
N MET A 70 4.37 22.04 -7.84
CA MET A 70 3.98 22.86 -6.70
C MET A 70 4.52 24.29 -6.76
N ALA A 71 3.80 25.22 -6.14
CA ALA A 71 4.32 26.56 -5.88
C ALA A 71 5.59 26.49 -5.00
N ASN A 72 6.56 27.36 -5.28
CA ASN A 72 7.88 27.33 -4.64
C ASN A 72 7.83 27.33 -3.11
N GLU A 73 6.96 28.14 -2.51
CA GLU A 73 6.84 28.23 -1.05
C GLU A 73 6.29 26.95 -0.44
N ASP A 74 5.29 26.33 -1.07
CA ASP A 74 4.68 25.10 -0.58
C ASP A 74 5.63 23.91 -0.75
N ARG A 75 6.33 23.85 -1.89
CA ARG A 75 7.40 22.88 -2.12
C ARG A 75 8.50 22.98 -1.07
N LEU A 76 8.94 24.20 -0.73
CA LEU A 76 9.96 24.40 0.31
C LEU A 76 9.47 23.93 1.68
N LYS A 77 8.22 24.22 2.04
CA LYS A 77 7.62 23.71 3.29
C LYS A 77 7.60 22.19 3.31
N VAL A 78 7.15 21.55 2.24
CA VAL A 78 7.12 20.09 2.11
C VAL A 78 8.52 19.52 2.28
N TYR A 79 9.51 19.99 1.52
CA TYR A 79 10.88 19.49 1.60
C TYR A 79 11.50 19.68 2.98
N HIS A 80 11.31 20.84 3.60
CA HIS A 80 11.80 21.11 4.95
C HIS A 80 11.14 20.17 5.97
N THR A 81 9.84 19.93 5.88
CA THR A 81 9.13 18.97 6.74
C THR A 81 9.67 17.55 6.55
N LEU A 82 9.79 17.07 5.31
CA LEU A 82 10.30 15.72 5.01
C LEU A 82 11.74 15.53 5.50
N LEU A 83 12.62 16.53 5.32
CA LEU A 83 13.99 16.48 5.83
C LEU A 83 14.04 16.40 7.36
N ARG A 84 13.14 17.08 8.07
CA ARG A 84 13.05 16.97 9.54
C ARG A 84 12.55 15.61 9.97
N LEU A 85 11.60 15.02 9.24
CA LEU A 85 11.08 13.70 9.56
C LEU A 85 12.13 12.59 9.35
N ASN A 86 13.07 12.76 8.42
CA ASN A 86 14.21 11.84 8.26
C ASN A 86 15.07 11.69 9.52
N ASP A 87 15.08 12.69 10.40
CA ASP A 87 15.82 12.66 11.67
C ASP A 87 15.01 12.03 12.82
N GLN A 88 13.72 11.77 12.61
CA GLN A 88 12.82 11.30 13.67
C GLN A 88 12.61 9.78 13.69
N VAL A 89 12.71 9.12 12.53
CA VAL A 89 12.49 7.68 12.40
C VAL A 89 13.73 7.05 11.80
N ASN A 90 14.37 6.14 12.54
CA ASN A 90 15.56 5.43 12.08
C ASN A 90 15.22 4.46 10.94
N MET A 91 16.25 4.02 10.20
CA MET A 91 16.19 3.06 9.07
C MET A 91 15.52 3.57 7.79
N MET A 92 14.64 4.56 7.89
CA MET A 92 13.89 5.09 6.76
C MET A 92 14.39 6.45 6.31
N LYS A 93 14.03 6.83 5.08
CA LYS A 93 14.25 8.16 4.53
C LYS A 93 13.20 8.51 3.49
N PHE A 94 12.82 9.78 3.43
CA PHE A 94 12.11 10.38 2.31
C PHE A 94 13.07 10.70 1.18
N THR A 95 12.68 10.36 -0.04
CA THR A 95 13.41 10.60 -1.27
C THR A 95 12.48 11.10 -2.36
N LEU A 96 13.04 11.84 -3.32
CA LEU A 96 12.35 12.20 -4.55
C LEU A 96 12.76 11.23 -5.66
N SER A 97 11.81 10.83 -6.50
CA SER A 97 12.07 9.94 -7.64
C SER A 97 11.24 10.32 -8.85
N GLY A 98 11.72 9.92 -10.03
CA GLY A 98 11.06 10.19 -11.30
C GLY A 98 11.28 11.62 -11.82
N MET A 99 10.61 11.95 -12.92
CA MET A 99 10.71 13.26 -13.56
C MET A 99 9.85 14.34 -12.86
N ASN A 100 8.87 13.92 -12.06
CA ASN A 100 7.93 14.82 -11.40
C ASN A 100 8.24 15.03 -9.91
N ASP A 101 9.42 14.61 -9.44
CA ASP A 101 9.82 14.70 -8.03
C ASP A 101 8.73 14.11 -7.10
N ASP A 102 8.32 12.89 -7.38
CA ASP A 102 7.36 12.15 -6.57
C ASP A 102 8.03 11.77 -5.24
N VAL A 103 7.33 11.99 -4.12
CA VAL A 103 7.84 11.68 -2.79
C VAL A 103 7.65 10.19 -2.49
N TYR A 104 8.75 9.54 -2.14
CA TYR A 104 8.79 8.15 -1.67
C TYR A 104 9.36 8.09 -0.27
N LEU A 105 8.79 7.20 0.54
CA LEU A 105 9.43 6.71 1.74
C LEU A 105 10.22 5.43 1.41
N ARG A 106 11.45 5.32 1.91
CA ARG A 106 12.41 4.30 1.49
C ARG A 106 13.17 3.70 2.67
N VAL A 107 13.35 2.38 2.66
CA VAL A 107 14.33 1.66 3.48
C VAL A 107 15.25 0.86 2.56
N ASP A 108 16.55 0.84 2.87
CA ASP A 108 17.56 0.07 2.15
C ASP A 108 18.14 -1.00 3.09
N LEU A 109 18.05 -2.28 2.69
CA LEU A 109 18.47 -3.43 3.49
C LEU A 109 19.61 -4.17 2.81
N ASP A 110 20.69 -4.48 3.53
CA ASP A 110 21.81 -5.28 3.01
C ASP A 110 21.40 -6.76 2.91
N LYS A 111 21.48 -7.32 1.71
CA LYS A 111 21.15 -8.73 1.44
C LYS A 111 21.99 -9.71 2.28
N LYS A 112 23.20 -9.33 2.70
CA LYS A 112 24.14 -10.22 3.40
C LYS A 112 23.76 -10.48 4.85
N THR A 113 23.19 -9.47 5.52
CA THR A 113 22.87 -9.51 6.95
C THR A 113 21.37 -9.65 7.22
N LEU A 114 20.54 -9.48 6.19
CA LEU A 114 19.08 -9.40 6.36
C LEU A 114 18.48 -10.64 7.05
N GLY A 115 17.94 -10.38 8.24
CA GLY A 115 17.07 -11.27 9.00
C GLY A 115 15.59 -10.90 8.87
N LYS A 116 14.70 -11.80 9.31
CA LYS A 116 13.25 -11.54 9.31
C LYS A 116 12.86 -10.43 10.27
N GLU A 117 13.52 -10.35 11.43
CA GLU A 117 13.31 -9.30 12.44
C GLU A 117 13.66 -7.92 11.87
N GLU A 118 14.85 -7.76 11.29
CA GLU A 118 15.26 -6.50 10.62
C GLU A 118 14.29 -6.11 9.49
N PHE A 119 13.75 -7.09 8.76
CA PHE A 119 12.73 -6.85 7.76
C PHE A 119 11.40 -6.36 8.37
N ASN A 120 10.97 -6.93 9.49
CA ASN A 120 9.78 -6.47 10.23
C ASN A 120 9.96 -5.05 10.78
N ASP A 121 11.13 -4.76 11.33
CA ASP A 121 11.49 -3.43 11.83
C ASP A 121 11.46 -2.40 10.70
N ALA A 122 11.95 -2.78 9.51
CA ALA A 122 11.86 -1.94 8.32
C ALA A 122 10.41 -1.64 7.91
N LEU A 123 9.53 -2.65 7.89
CA LEU A 123 8.10 -2.44 7.59
C LEU A 123 7.42 -1.55 8.64
N THR A 124 7.79 -1.72 9.92
CA THR A 124 7.29 -0.90 11.02
C THR A 124 7.76 0.55 10.90
N ALA A 125 9.04 0.75 10.58
CA ALA A 125 9.59 2.08 10.33
C ALA A 125 8.90 2.77 9.15
N LEU A 126 8.58 2.04 8.08
CA LEU A 126 7.79 2.56 6.95
C LEU A 126 6.39 2.99 7.39
N LEU A 127 5.70 2.18 8.20
CA LEU A 127 4.37 2.51 8.71
C LEU A 127 4.38 3.78 9.58
N ILE A 128 5.29 3.82 10.57
CA ILE A 128 5.44 5.00 11.46
C ILE A 128 5.80 6.23 10.64
N GLY A 129 6.71 6.08 9.68
CA GLY A 129 7.14 7.14 8.78
C GLY A 129 6.02 7.72 7.94
N LEU A 130 5.20 6.84 7.34
CA LEU A 130 4.04 7.24 6.56
C LEU A 130 3.03 8.01 7.42
N LEU A 131 2.66 7.49 8.58
CA LEU A 131 1.71 8.15 9.49
C LEU A 131 2.23 9.51 9.97
N SER A 132 3.54 9.60 10.26
CA SER A 132 4.19 10.85 10.65
C SER A 132 4.17 11.88 9.52
N ALA A 133 4.42 11.46 8.27
CA ALA A 133 4.35 12.35 7.11
C ALA A 133 2.92 12.82 6.84
N VAL A 134 1.94 11.92 6.89
CA VAL A 134 0.52 12.26 6.70
C VAL A 134 0.11 13.35 7.69
N SER A 135 0.45 13.19 8.96
CA SER A 135 0.11 14.18 9.98
C SER A 135 0.88 15.49 9.82
N ALA A 136 2.20 15.43 9.59
CA ALA A 136 3.02 16.63 9.50
C ALA A 136 2.73 17.49 8.25
N LEU A 137 2.17 16.88 7.20
CA LEU A 137 1.82 17.55 5.95
C LEU A 137 0.33 17.91 5.86
N GLY A 138 -0.50 17.52 6.83
CA GLY A 138 -1.94 17.78 6.83
C GLY A 138 -2.69 17.01 5.74
N LEU A 139 -2.28 15.75 5.49
CA LEU A 139 -2.80 14.91 4.41
C LEU A 139 -3.84 13.88 4.89
N GLU A 140 -4.34 13.99 6.11
CA GLU A 140 -5.18 12.97 6.76
C GLU A 140 -6.44 12.63 5.95
N GLU A 141 -7.15 13.64 5.42
CA GLU A 141 -8.36 13.42 4.63
C GLU A 141 -8.08 12.79 3.26
N ALA A 142 -6.97 13.17 2.61
CA ALA A 142 -6.56 12.57 1.34
C ALA A 142 -6.15 11.11 1.56
N PHE A 143 -5.38 10.86 2.62
CA PHE A 143 -4.93 9.54 3.02
C PHE A 143 -6.08 8.59 3.38
N ALA A 144 -7.07 9.07 4.16
CA ALA A 144 -8.24 8.27 4.50
C ALA A 144 -9.05 7.87 3.25
N ARG A 145 -9.19 8.79 2.28
CA ARG A 145 -9.82 8.50 0.99
C ARG A 145 -9.06 7.45 0.18
N GLU A 146 -7.74 7.58 0.09
CA GLU A 146 -6.90 6.63 -0.63
C GLU A 146 -6.97 5.21 -0.03
N ILE A 147 -6.96 5.08 1.31
CA ILE A 147 -7.16 3.80 1.99
C ILE A 147 -8.51 3.19 1.61
N PHE A 148 -9.57 4.02 1.63
CA PHE A 148 -10.92 3.58 1.30
C PHE A 148 -11.03 3.12 -0.16
N ASP A 149 -10.55 3.93 -1.11
CA ASP A 149 -10.58 3.62 -2.55
C ASP A 149 -9.83 2.32 -2.84
N ARG A 150 -8.73 2.07 -2.14
CA ARG A 150 -7.99 0.82 -2.28
C ARG A 150 -8.77 -0.39 -1.72
N ILE A 151 -9.46 -0.24 -0.59
CA ILE A 151 -10.35 -1.32 -0.07
C ILE A 151 -11.45 -1.61 -1.10
N VAL A 152 -12.06 -0.58 -1.68
CA VAL A 152 -13.04 -0.71 -2.77
C VAL A 152 -12.43 -1.47 -3.95
N GLY A 153 -11.24 -1.09 -4.41
CA GLY A 153 -10.54 -1.79 -5.49
C GLY A 153 -10.30 -3.27 -5.20
N MET A 154 -9.91 -3.61 -3.97
CA MET A 154 -9.74 -4.99 -3.51
C MET A 154 -11.06 -5.79 -3.50
N VAL A 155 -12.19 -5.13 -3.21
CA VAL A 155 -13.53 -5.74 -3.27
C VAL A 155 -13.94 -5.97 -4.72
N VAL A 156 -13.79 -4.96 -5.59
CA VAL A 156 -14.14 -5.05 -7.01
C VAL A 156 -13.38 -6.18 -7.71
N ASP A 157 -12.06 -6.27 -7.51
CA ASP A 157 -11.24 -7.35 -8.06
C ASP A 157 -11.73 -8.75 -7.62
N ARG A 158 -12.25 -8.88 -6.40
CA ARG A 158 -12.85 -10.14 -5.90
C ARG A 158 -14.21 -10.41 -6.50
N VAL A 159 -15.05 -9.39 -6.63
CA VAL A 159 -16.35 -9.49 -7.32
C VAL A 159 -16.16 -9.95 -8.76
N ASP A 160 -15.16 -9.41 -9.47
CA ASP A 160 -14.86 -9.78 -10.86
C ASP A 160 -14.29 -11.20 -10.98
N LYS A 161 -13.66 -11.71 -9.92
CA LYS A 161 -13.26 -13.12 -9.79
C LYS A 161 -14.39 -14.06 -9.35
N GLY A 162 -15.62 -13.54 -9.21
CA GLY A 162 -16.79 -14.33 -8.86
C GLY A 162 -16.96 -14.61 -7.37
N ALA A 163 -16.32 -13.83 -6.49
CA ALA A 163 -16.51 -13.97 -5.05
C ALA A 163 -17.97 -13.66 -4.67
N SER A 164 -18.52 -14.51 -3.81
CA SER A 164 -19.86 -14.36 -3.25
C SER A 164 -19.93 -13.20 -2.25
N ARG A 165 -21.14 -12.69 -2.01
CA ARG A 165 -21.37 -11.63 -1.01
C ARG A 165 -20.93 -12.04 0.40
N GLU A 166 -21.06 -13.32 0.75
CA GLU A 166 -20.63 -13.85 2.04
C GLU A 166 -19.10 -13.85 2.18
N GLU A 167 -18.38 -14.26 1.13
CA GLU A 167 -16.92 -14.22 1.10
C GLU A 167 -16.38 -12.78 1.20
N LEU A 168 -17.04 -11.84 0.52
CA LEU A 168 -16.69 -10.42 0.59
C LEU A 168 -16.97 -9.83 1.98
N MET A 169 -18.09 -10.23 2.61
CA MET A 169 -18.40 -9.81 3.97
C MET A 169 -17.34 -10.30 4.96
N LYS A 170 -16.93 -11.57 4.84
CA LYS A 170 -15.86 -12.14 5.66
C LYS A 170 -14.53 -11.43 5.40
N PHE A 171 -14.22 -11.09 4.16
CA PHE A 171 -13.05 -10.30 3.82
C PHE A 171 -13.06 -8.93 4.53
N LEU A 172 -14.14 -8.16 4.39
CA LEU A 172 -14.22 -6.82 4.99
C LEU A 172 -14.19 -6.84 6.52
N THR A 173 -14.87 -7.79 7.15
CA THR A 173 -14.96 -7.85 8.61
C THR A 173 -13.73 -8.49 9.27
N VAL A 174 -13.22 -9.59 8.70
CA VAL A 174 -12.12 -10.36 9.33
C VAL A 174 -10.76 -9.89 8.84
N LYS A 175 -10.63 -9.60 7.53
CA LYS A 175 -9.33 -9.28 6.91
C LYS A 175 -9.04 -7.79 6.94
N VAL A 176 -10.04 -6.95 6.66
CA VAL A 176 -9.90 -5.49 6.72
C VAL A 176 -10.13 -4.97 8.14
N GLY A 177 -11.02 -5.62 8.91
CA GLY A 177 -11.37 -5.20 10.27
C GLY A 177 -12.50 -4.17 10.33
N MET A 178 -13.31 -4.05 9.27
CA MET A 178 -14.47 -3.16 9.25
C MET A 178 -15.60 -3.68 10.13
N SER A 179 -16.43 -2.77 10.64
CA SER A 179 -17.67 -3.16 11.30
C SER A 179 -18.60 -3.87 10.30
N VAL A 180 -19.48 -4.74 10.81
CA VAL A 180 -20.47 -5.45 9.96
C VAL A 180 -21.38 -4.46 9.23
N GLU A 181 -21.70 -3.34 9.88
CA GLU A 181 -22.53 -2.29 9.30
C GLU A 181 -21.82 -1.57 8.14
N ASP A 182 -20.59 -1.11 8.35
CA ASP A 182 -19.81 -0.42 7.32
C ASP A 182 -19.50 -1.36 6.14
N ALA A 183 -19.15 -2.61 6.44
CA ALA A 183 -18.91 -3.62 5.41
C ALA A 183 -20.16 -3.88 4.57
N ARG A 184 -21.35 -3.90 5.19
CA ARG A 184 -22.62 -4.07 4.48
C ARG A 184 -22.92 -2.87 3.58
N ASN A 185 -22.78 -1.66 4.10
CA ASN A 185 -23.02 -0.43 3.35
C ASN A 185 -22.11 -0.36 2.12
N LEU A 186 -20.81 -0.64 2.31
CA LEU A 186 -19.82 -0.69 1.22
C LEU A 186 -20.22 -1.69 0.12
N LEU A 187 -20.61 -2.91 0.50
CA LEU A 187 -21.02 -3.91 -0.48
C LEU A 187 -22.29 -3.52 -1.22
N ASP A 188 -23.28 -2.94 -0.53
CA ASP A 188 -24.50 -2.48 -1.16
C ASP A 188 -24.20 -1.40 -2.22
N GLU A 189 -23.30 -0.46 -1.93
CA GLU A 189 -22.85 0.55 -2.90
C GLU A 189 -22.11 -0.06 -4.10
N VAL A 190 -21.15 -0.96 -3.86
CA VAL A 190 -20.38 -1.62 -4.93
C VAL A 190 -21.29 -2.42 -5.87
N PHE A 191 -22.22 -3.20 -5.31
CA PHE A 191 -23.16 -3.99 -6.12
C PHE A 191 -24.24 -3.13 -6.80
N ALA A 192 -24.63 -1.99 -6.24
CA ALA A 192 -25.52 -1.03 -6.89
C ALA A 192 -24.83 -0.36 -8.08
N ALA A 193 -23.58 0.07 -7.91
CA ALA A 193 -22.77 0.64 -8.98
C ALA A 193 -22.59 -0.35 -10.14
N LYS A 194 -22.20 -1.60 -9.86
CA LYS A 194 -22.03 -2.65 -10.89
C LYS A 194 -23.30 -2.92 -11.69
N ARG A 195 -24.46 -3.05 -11.01
CA ARG A 195 -25.77 -3.21 -11.68
C ARG A 195 -26.13 -2.03 -12.59
N SER A 196 -25.75 -0.81 -12.20
CA SER A 196 -25.99 0.38 -13.02
C SER A 196 -25.11 0.46 -14.27
N VAL A 197 -23.94 -0.19 -14.26
CA VAL A 197 -23.02 -0.29 -15.40
C VAL A 197 -23.46 -1.40 -16.34
N ASP A 198 -23.76 -2.59 -15.80
CA ASP A 198 -24.29 -3.73 -16.58
C ASP A 198 -25.66 -3.42 -17.21
N GLY A 199 -26.45 -2.53 -16.60
CA GLY A 199 -27.71 -2.05 -17.14
C GLY A 199 -27.56 -1.08 -18.31
N ARG A 200 -26.47 -0.30 -18.38
CA ARG A 200 -26.21 0.65 -19.49
C ARG A 200 -25.66 -0.03 -20.74
N GLU A 201 -24.94 -1.14 -20.61
CA GLU A 201 -24.49 -1.91 -21.78
C GLU A 201 -25.64 -2.55 -22.58
N LYS A 202 -26.83 -2.71 -21.97
CA LYS A 202 -28.03 -3.20 -22.67
C LYS A 202 -28.77 -2.13 -23.47
N ASP A 203 -28.51 -0.84 -23.24
CA ASP A 203 -29.23 0.27 -23.88
C ASP A 203 -28.46 0.89 -25.07
N VAL A 204 -27.23 0.44 -25.37
CA VAL A 204 -26.53 0.82 -26.61
C VAL A 204 -26.81 -0.21 -27.71
N GLY A 205 -28.10 -0.39 -28.01
CA GLY A 205 -28.60 -1.16 -29.14
C GLY A 205 -29.28 -0.23 -30.15
N TYR A 206 -28.57 0.00 -31.27
CA TYR A 206 -29.08 0.50 -32.57
C TYR A 206 -30.22 1.52 -32.57
N PHE A 207 -29.88 2.79 -32.83
CA PHE A 207 -30.58 3.63 -33.82
C PHE A 207 -29.59 4.57 -34.51
#